data_AF-A0A6N8H9Q9-F1
#
_entry.id   AF-A0A6N8H9Q9-F1
#
_cell.length_a   1.000
_cell.length_b   1.000
_cell.length_c   1.000
_cell.angle_alpha   90.00
_cell.angle_beta   90.00
_cell.angle_gamma   90.00
#
_symmetry.space_group_name_H-M   'P 1'
#
loop_
_entity.id
_entity.type
_entity.pdbx_description
1 polymer ?
#
loop_
_entity_poly.entity_id
_entity_poly.type
_entity_poly.pdbx_seq_one_letter_code
_entity_poly.pdbx_strand_id
1 'polypeptide(L)'
;MSFDYGEFEKELESACLVAYKNFLKEFNADSTYISAGGGKLEAFIQGLQKEFDKTTTFYLQKHNVETDPEARRRALAVAKQSAKKCIEEFSRIQ
;
A
#
# COMPACT_ATOMS: atom_id res chain seq x y z
N MET A 1 -5.81 -5.14 -25.94
CA MET A 1 -6.09 -4.00 -25.04
C MET A 1 -5.01 -4.01 -23.98
N SER A 2 -4.14 -3.00 -23.97
CA SER A 2 -3.06 -2.92 -22.98
C SER A 2 -3.68 -2.55 -21.65
N PHE A 3 -3.54 -3.40 -20.62
CA PHE A 3 -3.89 -3.03 -19.26
C PHE A 3 -3.02 -1.85 -18.85
N ASP A 4 -3.62 -0.68 -18.67
CA ASP A 4 -2.88 0.53 -18.34
C ASP A 4 -2.62 0.57 -16.83
N TYR A 5 -1.53 -0.08 -16.41
CA TYR A 5 -1.12 -0.12 -15.02
C TYR A 5 -0.67 1.27 -14.49
N GLY A 6 -0.60 2.30 -15.34
CA GLY A 6 -0.30 3.66 -14.92
C GLY A 6 -1.39 4.27 -14.02
N GLU A 7 -2.67 3.95 -14.24
CA GLU A 7 -3.74 4.35 -13.32
C GLU A 7 -3.60 3.59 -11.98
N PHE A 8 -3.28 2.30 -12.07
CA PHE A 8 -3.07 1.45 -10.89
C PHE A 8 -1.90 1.93 -10.03
N GLU A 9 -0.77 2.30 -10.63
CA GLU A 9 0.38 2.87 -9.91
C GLU A 9 0.01 4.16 -9.16
N LYS A 10 -0.80 5.04 -9.76
CA LYS A 10 -1.28 6.27 -9.09
C LYS A 10 -2.23 5.97 -7.93
N GLU A 11 -3.10 4.97 -8.07
CA GLU A 11 -3.97 4.52 -6.97
C GLU A 11 -3.14 3.95 -5.82
N LEU A 12 -2.09 3.17 -6.11
CA LEU A 12 -1.17 2.64 -5.11
C LEU A 12 -0.35 3.74 -4.42
N GLU A 13 0.08 4.76 -5.16
CA GLU A 13 0.77 5.92 -4.58
C GLU A 13 -0.17 6.71 -3.64
N SER A 14 -1.43 6.87 -4.04
CA SER A 14 -2.46 7.46 -3.16
C SER A 14 -2.72 6.60 -1.94
N ALA A 15 -2.79 5.27 -2.09
CA ALA A 15 -2.96 4.34 -0.98
C ALA A 15 -1.78 4.40 0.01
N CYS A 16 -0.56 4.60 -0.49
CA CYS A 16 0.62 4.84 0.36
C CYS A 16 0.47 6.09 1.22
N LEU A 17 0.03 7.21 0.62
CA LEU A 17 -0.22 8.47 1.35
C LEU A 17 -1.35 8.33 2.37
N VAL A 18 -2.39 7.56 2.05
CA VAL A 18 -3.50 7.27 2.96
C VAL A 18 -3.03 6.40 4.13
N ALA A 19 -2.29 5.33 3.86
CA ALA A 19 -1.68 4.48 4.88
C ALA A 19 -0.77 5.30 5.81
N TYR A 20 0.01 6.23 5.25
CA TYR A 20 0.87 7.12 6.03
C TYR A 20 0.07 8.07 6.92
N LYS A 21 -0.98 8.71 6.37
CA LYS A 21 -1.86 9.59 7.14
C LYS A 21 -2.61 8.84 8.24
N ASN A 22 -3.09 7.62 7.97
CA ASN A 22 -3.75 6.76 8.95
C ASN A 22 -2.75 6.36 10.03
N PHE A 23 -1.55 5.91 9.65
CA PHE A 23 -0.48 5.61 10.58
C PHE A 23 -0.13 6.81 11.47
N LEU A 24 0.05 8.01 10.91
CA LEU A 24 0.29 9.22 11.70
C LEU A 24 -0.87 9.59 12.62
N LYS A 25 -2.11 9.33 12.21
CA LYS A 25 -3.30 9.54 13.05
C LYS A 25 -3.33 8.58 14.23
N GLU A 26 -3.16 7.29 13.97
CA GLU A 26 -3.10 6.25 15.02
C GLU A 26 -1.92 6.47 15.94
N PHE A 27 -0.76 6.83 15.38
CA PHE A 27 0.45 7.14 16.13
C PHE A 27 0.32 8.41 17.01
N ASN A 28 -0.33 9.47 16.51
CA ASN A 28 -0.58 10.67 17.33
C ASN A 28 -1.70 10.46 18.36
N ALA A 29 -2.66 9.57 18.07
CA ALA A 29 -3.74 9.25 19.00
C ALA A 29 -3.26 8.34 20.15
N ASP A 30 -2.32 7.45 19.88
CA ASP A 30 -1.79 6.51 20.87
C ASP A 30 -0.44 6.98 21.42
N SER A 31 -0.49 7.78 22.50
CA SER A 31 0.70 8.21 23.24
C SER A 31 1.51 7.05 23.87
N THR A 32 0.99 5.81 23.82
CA THR A 32 1.62 4.59 24.33
C THR A 32 2.58 3.95 23.30
N TYR A 33 2.44 4.27 22.01
CA TYR A 33 3.21 3.69 20.90
C TYR A 33 4.67 4.17 20.80
N ILE A 34 5.12 5.01 21.72
CA ILE A 34 6.40 5.73 21.65
C ILE A 34 7.61 4.84 22.02
N SER A 35 7.43 3.69 22.68
CA SER A 35 8.55 2.93 23.26
C SER A 35 9.22 1.85 22.39
N ALA A 36 8.84 1.66 21.13
CA ALA A 36 9.49 0.66 20.27
C ALA A 36 9.72 1.19 18.84
N GLY A 37 10.93 1.68 18.57
CA GLY A 37 11.33 2.18 17.25
C GLY A 37 11.15 1.19 16.09
N GLY A 38 11.09 -0.12 16.37
CA GLY A 38 10.81 -1.16 15.35
C GLY A 38 9.32 -1.35 15.02
N GLY A 39 8.42 -1.16 16.00
CA GLY A 39 6.98 -1.44 15.82
C GLY A 39 6.27 -0.43 14.92
N LYS A 40 6.82 0.78 14.77
CA LYS A 40 6.26 1.83 13.88
C LYS A 40 6.32 1.42 12.41
N LEU A 41 7.47 0.91 11.97
CA LEU A 41 7.66 0.47 10.60
C LEU A 41 6.78 -0.75 10.32
N GLU A 42 6.73 -1.72 11.24
CA GLU A 42 5.89 -2.91 11.09
C GLU A 42 4.40 -2.56 11.02
N ALA A 43 3.90 -1.68 11.90
CA ALA A 43 2.52 -1.22 11.87
C ALA A 43 2.19 -0.48 10.56
N PHE A 44 3.11 0.36 10.09
CA PHE A 44 2.96 1.02 8.78
C PHE A 44 2.93 0.00 7.63
N ILE A 45 3.84 -0.98 7.62
CA ILE A 45 3.88 -2.04 6.61
C ILE A 45 2.57 -2.84 6.61
N GLN A 46 2.03 -3.20 7.78
CA GLN A 46 0.77 -3.93 7.88
C GLN A 46 -0.41 -3.10 7.37
N GLY A 47 -0.50 -1.82 7.73
CA GLY A 47 -1.53 -0.91 7.21
C GLY A 47 -1.43 -0.74 5.70
N LEU A 48 -0.20 -0.55 5.20
CA LEU A 48 0.09 -0.42 3.78
C LEU A 48 -0.29 -1.67 3.00
N GLN A 49 0.08 -2.87 3.48
CA GLN A 49 -0.30 -4.14 2.85
C GLN A 49 -1.81 -4.28 2.74
N LYS A 50 -2.56 -3.91 3.78
CA LYS A 50 -4.01 -4.00 3.79
C LYS A 50 -4.66 -3.03 2.79
N GLU A 51 -4.17 -1.81 2.71
CA GLU A 51 -4.67 -0.81 1.76
C GLU A 51 -4.33 -1.19 0.31
N PHE A 52 -3.15 -1.75 0.09
CA PHE A 52 -2.68 -2.21 -1.22
C PHE A 52 -3.46 -3.44 -1.70
N ASP A 53 -3.73 -4.40 -0.81
CA ASP A 53 -4.54 -5.58 -1.13
C ASP A 53 -5.97 -5.18 -1.53
N LYS A 54 -6.55 -4.23 -0.79
CA LYS A 54 -7.86 -3.65 -1.10
C LYS A 54 -7.87 -2.91 -2.44
N THR A 55 -6.88 -2.07 -2.69
CA THR A 55 -6.74 -1.33 -3.96
C THR A 55 -6.54 -2.27 -5.14
N THR A 56 -5.72 -3.30 -4.97
CA THR A 56 -5.48 -4.35 -5.96
C THR A 56 -6.76 -5.11 -6.29
N THR A 57 -7.49 -5.56 -5.26
CA THR A 57 -8.76 -6.25 -5.43
C THR A 57 -9.78 -5.36 -6.14
N PHE A 58 -9.93 -4.11 -5.71
CA PHE A 58 -10.84 -3.16 -6.31
C PHE A 58 -10.51 -2.89 -7.79
N TYR A 59 -9.23 -2.70 -8.11
CA TYR A 59 -8.78 -2.51 -9.49
C TYR A 59 -9.07 -3.73 -10.37
N LEU A 60 -8.77 -4.93 -9.87
CA LEU A 60 -9.05 -6.17 -10.60
C LEU A 60 -10.56 -6.38 -10.84
N GLN A 61 -11.40 -6.06 -9.86
CA GLN A 61 -12.86 -6.11 -9.96
C GLN A 61 -13.38 -5.06 -10.96
N LYS A 62 -12.92 -3.81 -10.86
CA LYS A 62 -13.28 -2.70 -11.75
C LYS A 62 -13.03 -3.05 -13.22
N HIS A 63 -11.96 -3.78 -13.48
CA HIS A 63 -11.56 -4.21 -14.82
C HIS A 63 -12.08 -5.62 -15.21
N ASN A 64 -12.89 -6.27 -14.37
CA ASN A 64 -13.41 -7.64 -14.59
C ASN A 64 -12.32 -8.69 -14.89
N VAL A 65 -11.11 -8.49 -14.34
CA VAL A 65 -9.97 -9.41 -14.49
C VAL A 65 -9.56 -10.02 -13.16
N GLU A 66 -10.45 -9.98 -12.17
CA GLU A 66 -10.24 -10.68 -10.93
C GLU A 66 -10.10 -12.20 -11.14
N THR A 67 -10.69 -12.78 -12.18
CA THR A 67 -10.54 -14.22 -12.46
C THR A 67 -9.28 -14.52 -13.29
N ASP A 68 -8.61 -13.49 -13.80
CA ASP A 68 -7.42 -13.65 -14.62
C ASP A 68 -6.16 -13.79 -13.73
N PRO A 69 -5.50 -14.96 -13.75
CA PRO A 69 -4.35 -15.21 -12.89
C PRO A 69 -3.14 -14.37 -13.29
N GLU A 70 -3.01 -13.98 -14.56
CA GLU A 70 -1.90 -13.16 -15.03
C GLU A 70 -2.06 -11.70 -14.60
N ALA A 71 -3.27 -11.15 -14.73
CA ALA A 71 -3.64 -9.82 -14.24
C ALA A 71 -3.46 -9.73 -12.72
N ARG A 72 -3.92 -10.72 -11.96
CA ARG A 72 -3.67 -10.83 -10.52
C ARG A 72 -2.18 -10.79 -10.19
N ARG A 73 -1.39 -11.61 -10.88
CA ARG A 73 0.05 -11.71 -10.64
C ARG A 73 0.77 -10.40 -10.96
N ARG A 74 0.41 -9.74 -12.06
CA ARG A 74 0.96 -8.43 -12.44
C ARG A 74 0.56 -7.35 -11.44
N ALA A 75 -0.72 -7.28 -11.06
CA ALA A 75 -1.20 -6.31 -10.10
C ALA A 75 -0.52 -6.50 -8.73
N LEU A 76 -0.37 -7.74 -8.25
CA LEU A 76 0.40 -8.04 -7.04
C LEU A 76 1.87 -7.63 -7.14
N ALA A 77 2.51 -7.82 -8.30
CA ALA A 77 3.90 -7.41 -8.52
C ALA A 77 4.06 -5.89 -8.46
N VAL A 78 3.17 -5.14 -9.12
CA VAL A 78 3.16 -3.67 -9.12
C VAL A 78 2.84 -3.14 -7.72
N ALA A 79 1.88 -3.73 -7.02
CA ALA A 79 1.55 -3.41 -5.63
C ALA A 79 2.76 -3.64 -4.71
N LYS A 80 3.43 -4.80 -4.79
CA LYS A 80 4.64 -5.06 -3.99
C LYS A 80 5.77 -4.06 -4.27
N GLN A 81 6.02 -3.73 -5.54
CA GLN A 81 7.06 -2.79 -5.91
C GLN A 81 6.75 -1.38 -5.39
N SER A 82 5.50 -0.95 -5.54
CA SER A 82 5.04 0.35 -5.04
C SER A 82 5.06 0.41 -3.51
N ALA A 83 4.71 -0.69 -2.82
CA ALA A 83 4.77 -0.77 -1.37
C ALA A 83 6.21 -0.67 -0.88
N LYS A 84 7.15 -1.36 -1.54
CA LYS A 84 8.57 -1.26 -1.22
C LYS A 84 9.09 0.17 -1.35
N LYS A 85 8.78 0.86 -2.46
CA LYS A 85 9.13 2.29 -2.65
C LYS A 85 8.54 3.15 -1.53
N CYS A 86 7.27 2.94 -1.19
CA CYS A 86 6.59 3.67 -0.12
C CYS A 86 7.28 3.48 1.25
N ILE A 87 7.67 2.25 1.58
CA ILE A 87 8.39 1.92 2.82
C ILE A 87 9.80 2.53 2.82
N GLU A 88 10.53 2.44 1.71
CA GLU A 88 11.87 3.03 1.57
C GLU A 88 11.83 4.55 1.75
N GLU A 89 10.86 5.23 1.13
CA GLU A 89 10.66 6.68 1.30
C GLU A 89 10.27 7.03 2.74
N PHE A 90 9.37 6.25 3.37
CA PHE A 90 9.04 6.41 4.78
C PHE A 90 10.26 6.27 5.69
N SER A 91 11.08 5.23 5.45
CA SER A 91 12.30 4.96 6.21
C SER A 91 13.37 6.05 6.01
N ARG A 92 13.31 6.80 4.92
CA ARG A 92 14.24 7.91 4.63
C ARG A 92 13.82 9.23 5.29
N ILE A 93 12.52 9.37 5.58
CA ILE A 93 11.95 10.54 6.26
C ILE A 93 12.09 10.42 7.79
N GLN A 94 12.19 9.20 8.32
CA GLN A 94 12.50 8.95 9.74
C GLN A 94 13.97 9.12 10.11
#